data_AF-A0AAW2Z605-F1
#
_entry.id   AF-A0AAW2Z605-F1
#
_cell.length_a   1.000
_cell.length_b   1.000
_cell.length_c   1.000
_cell.angle_alpha   90.00
_cell.angle_beta   90.00
_cell.angle_gamma   90.00
#
_symmetry.space_group_name_H-M   'P 1'
#
loop_
_entity.id
_entity.type
_entity.pdbx_description
1 polymer ?
#
loop_
_entity_poly.entity_id
_entity_poly.type
_entity_poly.pdbx_seq_one_letter_code
_entity_poly.pdbx_strand_id
1 'polypeptide(L)'
;MFTLPILILAEILSLLIAYWSVKLRSKIQFSQERSATNSQFVLIEPHRHKGFVEIVPLLHRPEHQDKIVFEYQKRRYVYDQNEKVFKRTRYPYEVQHPTLGYFRKLSSKDGSDHYSTHTSILSASDRYGLNKFDIPIPKFFDLFKEH
;
A
#
# COMPACT_ATOMS: atom_id res chain seq x y z
N MET A 1 14.03 -12.22 -45.78
CA MET A 1 13.85 -13.44 -44.95
C MET A 1 14.23 -13.26 -43.47
N PHE A 2 15.07 -12.29 -43.08
CA PHE A 2 15.50 -12.12 -41.67
C PHE A 2 14.69 -11.14 -40.81
N THR A 3 13.66 -10.48 -41.35
CA THR A 3 12.93 -9.44 -40.60
C THR A 3 12.05 -10.00 -39.48
N LEU A 4 11.43 -11.17 -39.67
CA LEU A 4 10.60 -11.83 -38.67
C LEU A 4 11.36 -12.26 -37.40
N PRO A 5 12.50 -12.97 -37.48
CA PRO A 5 13.23 -13.37 -36.27
C PRO A 5 13.78 -12.16 -35.49
N ILE A 6 14.17 -11.09 -36.18
CA ILE A 6 14.62 -9.85 -35.54
C ILE A 6 13.48 -9.21 -34.75
N LEU A 7 12.27 -9.17 -35.32
CA LEU A 7 11.08 -8.63 -34.64
C LEU A 7 10.76 -9.43 -33.37
N ILE A 8 10.76 -10.76 -33.45
CA ILE A 8 10.48 -11.64 -32.30
C ILE A 8 11.54 -11.44 -31.21
N LEU A 9 12.82 -11.36 -31.58
CA LEU A 9 13.89 -11.12 -30.63
C LEU A 9 13.74 -9.78 -29.93
N ALA A 10 13.38 -8.73 -30.68
CA ALA A 10 13.14 -7.40 -30.12
C ALA A 10 11.93 -7.38 -29.16
N GLU A 11 10.87 -8.13 -29.48
CA GLU A 11 9.70 -8.26 -28.61
C GLU A 11 10.05 -8.98 -27.29
N ILE A 12 10.77 -10.11 -27.37
CA ILE A 12 11.24 -10.84 -26.19
C ILE A 12 12.14 -9.96 -25.33
N LEU A 13 13.07 -9.23 -25.96
CA LEU A 13 13.97 -8.31 -25.25
C LEU A 13 13.18 -7.20 -24.53
N SER A 14 12.17 -6.62 -25.19
CA SER A 14 11.30 -5.61 -24.60
C SER A 14 10.56 -6.15 -23.37
N LEU A 15 10.01 -7.37 -23.45
CA LEU A 15 9.36 -8.04 -22.33
C LEU A 15 10.33 -8.31 -21.18
N LEU A 16 11.57 -8.72 -21.49
CA LEU A 16 12.59 -8.96 -20.48
C LEU A 16 13.01 -7.66 -19.77
N ILE A 17 13.17 -6.58 -20.52
CA ILE A 17 13.46 -5.25 -19.96
C ILE A 17 12.33 -4.80 -19.03
N ALA A 18 11.07 -5.01 -19.42
CA ALA A 18 9.90 -4.73 -18.58
C ALA A 18 9.84 -5.65 -17.34
N TYR A 19 10.36 -6.87 -17.42
CA TYR A 19 10.43 -7.77 -16.28
C TYR A 19 11.41 -7.27 -15.20
N TRP A 20 12.60 -6.83 -15.60
CA TRP A 20 13.66 -6.42 -14.69
C TRP A 20 13.53 -4.97 -14.20
N SER A 21 12.90 -4.09 -14.99
CA SER A 21 12.75 -2.67 -14.65
C SER A 21 11.30 -2.30 -14.39
N VAL A 22 10.97 -2.09 -13.11
CA VAL A 22 9.62 -1.66 -12.67
C VAL A 22 9.21 -0.33 -13.30
N LYS A 23 10.15 0.61 -13.51
CA LYS A 23 9.87 1.91 -14.14
C LYS A 23 9.57 1.79 -15.64
N LEU A 24 10.23 0.86 -16.34
CA LEU A 24 9.91 0.61 -17.74
C LEU A 24 8.60 -0.15 -17.87
N ARG A 25 8.38 -1.13 -16.98
CA ARG A 25 7.10 -1.83 -16.86
C ARG A 25 5.94 -0.87 -16.64
N SER A 26 6.09 0.12 -15.76
CA SER A 26 5.05 1.11 -15.49
C SER A 26 4.69 1.93 -16.72
N LYS A 27 5.67 2.24 -17.59
CA LYS A 27 5.43 3.01 -18.83
C LYS A 27 4.86 2.17 -19.97
N ILE A 28 5.19 0.89 -20.03
CA ILE A 28 4.76 -0.01 -21.11
C ILE A 28 3.35 -0.56 -20.83
N GLN A 29 3.08 -0.97 -19.59
CA GLN A 29 1.87 -1.72 -19.22
C GLN A 29 0.78 -0.86 -18.58
N PHE A 30 1.10 0.35 -18.08
CA PHE A 30 0.17 1.19 -17.34
C PHE A 30 0.08 2.59 -17.95
N SER A 31 -1.08 3.22 -17.78
CA SER A 31 -1.30 4.63 -18.12
C SER A 31 -1.38 5.47 -16.85
N GLN A 32 -0.86 6.69 -16.92
CA GLN A 32 -0.91 7.61 -15.79
C GLN A 32 -2.31 8.21 -15.65
N GLU A 33 -2.93 7.97 -14.50
CA GLU A 33 -4.24 8.51 -14.16
C GLU A 33 -4.10 9.73 -13.23
N ARG A 34 -4.97 10.74 -13.39
CA ARG A 34 -4.95 11.96 -12.56
C ARG A 34 -5.78 11.81 -11.29
N SER A 35 -6.79 10.95 -11.31
CA SER A 35 -7.68 10.71 -10.19
C SER A 35 -7.33 9.41 -9.46
N ALA A 36 -7.05 9.50 -8.16
CA ALA A 36 -6.83 8.31 -7.33
C ALA A 36 -8.04 7.35 -7.35
N THR A 37 -9.26 7.89 -7.45
CA THR A 37 -10.51 7.11 -7.46
C THR A 37 -10.63 6.18 -8.68
N ASN A 38 -10.10 6.59 -9.83
CA ASN A 38 -10.16 5.79 -11.06
C ASN A 38 -8.93 4.87 -11.22
N SER A 39 -7.90 5.07 -10.39
CA SER A 39 -6.66 4.30 -10.49
C SER A 39 -6.76 2.95 -9.78
N GLN A 40 -6.28 1.89 -10.42
CA GLN A 40 -6.24 0.54 -9.85
C GLN A 40 -4.89 0.18 -9.23
N PHE A 41 -3.84 0.88 -9.61
CA PHE A 41 -2.46 0.61 -9.19
C PHE A 41 -1.75 1.91 -8.86
N VAL A 42 -0.77 1.82 -7.97
CA VAL A 42 0.12 2.93 -7.63
C VAL A 42 1.57 2.50 -7.82
N LEU A 43 2.37 3.35 -8.48
CA LEU A 43 3.82 3.22 -8.54
C LEU A 43 4.41 3.92 -7.31
N ILE A 44 5.20 3.20 -6.53
CA ILE A 44 5.82 3.71 -5.31
C ILE A 44 7.32 3.84 -5.56
N GLU A 45 7.82 5.08 -5.45
CA GLU A 45 9.25 5.36 -5.49
C GLU A 45 9.73 5.73 -4.08
N PRO A 46 10.36 4.81 -3.34
CA PRO A 46 10.87 5.11 -2.02
C PRO A 46 12.07 6.06 -2.10
N HIS A 47 12.31 6.77 -1.01
CA HIS A 47 13.55 7.52 -0.84
C HIS A 47 14.76 6.59 -0.91
N ARG A 48 15.92 7.13 -1.32
CA ARG A 48 17.20 6.41 -1.34
C ARG A 48 17.42 5.64 -0.04
N HIS A 49 17.75 4.35 -0.16
CA HIS A 49 17.97 3.38 0.94
C HIS A 49 16.75 3.00 1.80
N LYS A 50 15.52 3.35 1.40
CA LYS A 50 14.29 2.97 2.14
C LYS A 50 13.43 1.92 1.41
N GLY A 51 14.07 1.11 0.56
CA GLY A 51 13.45 0.02 -0.17
C GLY A 51 13.57 0.16 -1.68
N PHE A 52 12.73 -0.59 -2.40
CA PHE A 52 12.74 -0.70 -3.85
C PHE A 52 11.47 -0.12 -4.48
N VAL A 53 11.58 0.28 -5.74
CA VAL A 53 10.45 0.76 -6.53
C VAL A 53 9.49 -0.43 -6.76
N GLU A 54 8.21 -0.23 -6.48
CA GLU A 54 7.20 -1.29 -6.56
C GLU A 54 5.89 -0.74 -7.11
N ILE A 55 5.15 -1.58 -7.86
CA ILE A 55 3.79 -1.29 -8.29
C ILE A 55 2.85 -2.11 -7.40
N VAL A 56 1.99 -1.42 -6.66
CA VAL A 56 1.08 -2.03 -5.69
C VAL A 56 -0.37 -1.80 -6.12
N PRO A 57 -1.27 -2.78 -5.97
CA PRO A 57 -2.69 -2.57 -6.23
C PRO A 57 -3.33 -1.64 -5.19
N LEU A 58 -4.24 -0.79 -5.65
CA LEU A 58 -5.08 0.03 -4.81
C LEU A 58 -6.35 -0.75 -4.43
N LEU A 59 -6.62 -0.80 -3.13
CA LEU A 59 -7.82 -1.39 -2.56
C LEU A 59 -8.86 -0.28 -2.41
N HIS A 60 -9.93 -0.37 -3.20
CA HIS A 60 -11.10 0.50 -3.10
C HIS A 60 -12.12 -0.11 -2.15
N ARG A 61 -12.47 0.61 -1.09
CA ARG A 61 -13.41 0.18 -0.05
C ARG A 61 -14.63 1.11 -0.06
N PRO A 62 -15.60 0.91 -0.97
CA PRO A 62 -16.79 1.76 -1.06
C PRO A 62 -17.66 1.69 0.21
N GLU A 63 -17.76 0.50 0.81
CA GLU A 63 -18.46 0.21 2.07
C GLU A 63 -17.93 1.02 3.28
N HIS A 64 -16.72 1.58 3.19
CA HIS A 64 -16.02 2.22 4.31
C HIS A 64 -15.59 3.66 4.00
N GLN A 65 -16.53 4.47 3.48
CA GLN A 65 -16.34 5.89 3.16
C GLN A 65 -15.49 6.14 1.90
N ASP A 66 -15.63 5.30 0.87
CA ASP A 66 -14.85 5.39 -0.38
C ASP A 66 -13.34 5.53 -0.11
N LYS A 67 -12.85 4.75 0.85
CA LYS A 67 -11.44 4.77 1.20
C LYS A 67 -10.63 4.02 0.16
N ILE A 68 -9.58 4.69 -0.29
CA ILE A 68 -8.57 4.12 -1.17
C ILE A 68 -7.34 3.83 -0.32
N VAL A 69 -6.92 2.56 -0.31
CA VAL A 69 -5.86 2.08 0.58
C VAL A 69 -4.86 1.24 -0.22
N PHE A 70 -3.59 1.34 0.11
CA PHE A 70 -2.60 0.36 -0.34
C PHE A 70 -1.67 -0.02 0.80
N GLU A 71 -0.95 -1.13 0.62
CA GLU A 71 0.06 -1.61 1.56
C GLU A 71 1.42 -1.69 0.87
N TYR A 72 2.44 -1.09 1.47
CA TYR A 72 3.81 -1.14 0.97
C TYR A 72 4.76 -1.41 2.13
N GLN A 73 5.60 -2.43 2.00
CA GLN A 73 6.50 -2.89 3.08
C GLN A 73 5.77 -3.13 4.42
N LYS A 74 4.61 -3.81 4.38
CA LYS A 74 3.76 -4.05 5.57
C LYS A 74 3.27 -2.78 6.28
N ARG A 75 3.30 -1.63 5.59
CA ARG A 75 2.76 -0.36 6.07
C ARG A 75 1.57 0.04 5.24
N ARG A 76 0.49 0.39 5.93
CA ARG A 76 -0.76 0.80 5.29
C ARG A 76 -0.78 2.30 5.05
N TYR A 77 -1.20 2.68 3.85
CA TYR A 77 -1.38 4.06 3.41
C TYR A 77 -2.82 4.27 3.01
N VAL A 78 -3.40 5.37 3.46
CA VAL A 78 -4.80 5.74 3.20
C VAL A 78 -4.81 7.05 2.43
N TYR A 79 -5.65 7.13 1.40
CA TYR A 79 -5.84 8.34 0.63
C TYR A 79 -6.61 9.39 1.44
N ASP A 80 -6.04 10.58 1.57
CA ASP A 80 -6.70 11.74 2.15
C ASP A 80 -7.33 12.56 1.01
N GLN A 81 -8.67 12.59 0.98
CA GLN A 81 -9.42 13.30 -0.06
C GLN A 81 -9.22 14.82 0.00
N ASN A 82 -8.95 15.39 1.18
CA ASN A 82 -8.80 16.83 1.36
C ASN A 82 -7.49 17.34 0.77
N GLU A 83 -6.39 16.67 1.11
CA GLU A 83 -5.06 17.04 0.64
C GLU A 83 -4.67 16.36 -0.68
N LYS A 84 -5.48 15.41 -1.15
CA LYS A 84 -5.23 14.59 -2.36
C LYS A 84 -3.89 13.86 -2.32
N VAL A 85 -3.51 13.38 -1.14
CA VAL A 85 -2.25 12.66 -0.91
C VAL A 85 -2.48 11.37 -0.14
N PHE A 86 -1.65 10.37 -0.39
CA PHE A 86 -1.61 9.16 0.42
C PHE A 86 -0.79 9.40 1.68
N LYS A 87 -1.40 9.12 2.84
CA LYS A 87 -0.75 9.25 4.15
C LYS A 87 -0.62 7.89 4.81
N ARG A 88 0.49 7.66 5.49
CA ARG A 88 0.63 6.51 6.39
C ARG A 88 -0.45 6.60 7.47
N THR A 89 -1.07 5.49 7.82
CA THR A 89 -1.93 5.43 9.02
C THR A 89 -1.11 5.89 10.23
N ARG A 90 -1.54 7.00 10.86
CA ARG A 90 -0.94 7.52 12.09
C ARG A 90 -1.73 7.04 13.30
N TYR A 91 -1.00 6.76 14.37
CA TYR A 91 -1.60 6.41 15.65
C TYR A 91 -1.89 7.66 16.48
N PRO A 92 -2.87 7.62 17.40
CA PRO A 92 -3.26 8.79 18.21
C PRO A 92 -2.09 9.44 18.96
N TYR A 93 -1.13 8.63 19.42
CA TYR A 93 0.05 9.13 20.14
C TYR A 93 0.96 10.03 19.28
N GLU A 94 1.00 9.80 17.96
CA GLU A 94 1.83 10.57 17.02
C GLU A 94 1.16 11.89 16.61
N VAL A 95 -0.17 11.96 16.66
CA VAL A 95 -0.93 13.11 16.16
C VAL A 95 -1.25 14.09 17.29
N GLN A 96 -1.63 13.57 18.45
CA GLN A 96 -2.23 14.37 19.53
C GLN A 96 -1.27 14.62 20.69
N HIS A 97 -0.09 13.97 20.71
CA HIS A 97 0.84 13.97 21.85
C HIS A 97 0.11 13.93 23.20
N PRO A 98 -0.72 12.89 23.41
CA PRO A 98 -1.67 12.86 24.50
C PRO A 98 -0.96 12.96 25.86
N THR A 99 -1.51 13.78 26.75
CA THR A 99 -1.02 13.89 28.12
C THR A 99 -1.35 12.63 28.92
N LEU A 100 -0.68 12.40 30.06
CA LEU A 100 -1.03 11.30 30.97
C LEU A 100 -2.50 11.35 31.40
N GLY A 101 -3.08 12.55 31.49
CA GLY A 101 -4.49 12.75 31.78
C GLY A 101 -5.43 12.16 30.73
N TYR A 102 -5.05 12.17 29.45
CA TYR A 102 -5.80 11.52 28.37
C TYR A 102 -5.88 10.00 28.60
N PHE A 103 -4.74 9.36 28.87
CA PHE A 103 -4.70 7.91 29.12
C PHE A 103 -5.41 7.53 30.42
N ARG A 104 -5.32 8.36 31.47
CA ARG A 104 -6.04 8.13 32.73
C ARG A 104 -7.56 8.17 32.53
N LYS A 105 -8.05 9.08 31.69
CA LYS A 105 -9.49 9.14 31.33
C LYS A 105 -9.95 7.89 30.59
N LEU A 106 -9.13 7.35 29.68
CA LEU A 106 -9.42 6.08 28.99
C LEU A 106 -9.47 4.87 29.94
N SER A 107 -8.72 4.91 31.05
CA SER A 107 -8.64 3.81 32.03
C SER A 107 -9.65 3.93 33.19
N SER A 108 -10.36 5.05 33.32
CA SER A 108 -11.27 5.27 34.43
C SER A 108 -12.52 4.40 34.27
N LYS A 109 -12.98 3.81 35.38
CA LYS A 109 -13.96 2.71 35.47
C LYS A 109 -15.38 3.04 34.95
N ASP A 110 -15.62 4.27 34.50
CA ASP A 110 -16.79 4.67 33.72
C ASP A 110 -16.58 4.27 32.26
N GLY A 111 -16.63 2.96 31.98
CA GLY A 111 -16.32 2.33 30.69
C GLY A 111 -17.19 2.73 29.48
N SER A 112 -17.61 3.99 29.40
CA SER A 112 -18.24 4.59 28.24
C SER A 112 -17.21 4.82 27.12
N ASP A 113 -17.35 4.00 26.08
CA ASP A 113 -17.59 4.50 24.72
C ASP A 113 -16.42 4.98 23.85
N HIS A 114 -15.26 4.32 23.93
CA HIS A 114 -14.27 4.48 22.84
C HIS A 114 -14.08 3.23 21.99
N TYR A 115 -14.07 2.03 22.58
CA TYR A 115 -13.97 0.75 21.84
C TYR A 115 -14.87 -0.37 22.40
N SER A 116 -15.98 -0.03 23.07
CA SER A 116 -16.88 -1.05 23.64
C SER A 116 -17.93 -1.57 22.65
N THR A 117 -18.24 -0.79 21.61
CA THR A 117 -19.26 -1.16 20.62
C THR A 117 -18.62 -1.95 19.48
N HIS A 118 -19.29 -3.01 19.01
CA HIS A 118 -18.83 -3.81 17.87
C HIS A 118 -18.46 -2.95 16.64
N THR A 119 -19.21 -1.89 16.37
CA THR A 119 -18.94 -0.92 15.29
C THR A 119 -17.62 -0.18 15.46
N SER A 120 -17.29 0.25 16.68
CA SER A 120 -16.03 0.92 16.99
C SER A 120 -14.83 -0.01 16.80
N ILE A 121 -14.95 -1.28 17.19
CA ILE A 121 -13.92 -2.31 17.00
C ILE A 121 -13.72 -2.62 15.52
N LEU A 122 -14.80 -2.78 14.76
CA LEU A 122 -14.72 -2.98 13.30
C LEU A 122 -14.06 -1.78 12.61
N SER A 123 -14.41 -0.55 13.00
CA SER A 123 -13.79 0.65 12.44
C SER A 123 -12.30 0.76 12.78
N ALA A 124 -11.89 0.33 13.99
CA ALA A 124 -10.49 0.25 14.38
C ALA A 124 -9.74 -0.83 13.59
N SER A 125 -10.33 -2.01 13.46
CA SER A 125 -9.76 -3.12 12.68
C SER A 125 -9.60 -2.72 11.21
N ASP A 126 -10.61 -2.07 10.61
CA ASP A 126 -10.48 -1.56 9.25
C ASP A 126 -9.52 -0.37 9.16
N ARG A 127 -9.24 0.37 10.25
CA ARG A 127 -8.26 1.47 10.24
C ARG A 127 -6.81 1.00 10.42
N TYR A 128 -6.57 0.09 11.36
CA TYR A 128 -5.24 -0.32 11.81
C TYR A 128 -4.82 -1.71 11.37
N GLY A 129 -5.77 -2.51 10.86
CA GLY A 129 -5.56 -3.92 10.58
C GLY A 129 -5.59 -4.78 11.85
N LEU A 130 -5.44 -6.08 11.65
CA LEU A 130 -5.33 -7.05 12.73
C LEU A 130 -3.92 -6.99 13.33
N ASN A 131 -3.82 -7.19 14.64
CA ASN A 131 -2.54 -7.35 15.33
C ASN A 131 -1.99 -8.77 15.08
N LYS A 132 -1.44 -8.99 13.89
CA LYS A 132 -0.85 -10.26 13.49
C LYS A 132 0.53 -10.01 12.87
N PHE A 133 1.50 -10.82 13.29
CA PHE A 133 2.87 -10.75 12.77
C PHE A 133 3.11 -11.89 11.79
N ASP A 134 2.93 -11.61 10.50
CA ASP A 134 3.15 -12.56 9.41
C ASP A 134 4.40 -12.17 8.61
N ILE A 135 5.44 -13.01 8.69
CA ILE A 135 6.65 -12.85 7.87
C ILE A 135 6.44 -13.57 6.53
N PRO A 136 6.54 -12.88 5.38
CA PRO A 136 6.43 -13.53 4.08
C PRO A 136 7.65 -14.40 3.82
N ILE A 137 7.41 -15.67 3.50
CA ILE A 137 8.46 -16.61 3.05
C ILE A 137 8.64 -16.42 1.54
N PRO A 138 9.88 -16.22 1.03
CA PRO A 138 10.11 -16.06 -0.39
C PRO A 138 9.71 -17.32 -1.16
N LYS A 139 9.16 -17.14 -2.36
CA LYS A 139 8.82 -18.27 -3.23
C LYS A 139 10.10 -18.84 -3.84
N PHE A 140 10.09 -20.12 -4.16
CA PHE A 140 11.23 -20.80 -4.80
C PHE A 140 11.73 -20.05 -6.06
N PHE A 141 10.81 -19.63 -6.93
CA PHE A 141 11.17 -18.88 -8.14
C PHE A 141 11.87 -17.55 -7.85
N ASP A 142 11.53 -16.88 -6.74
CA ASP A 142 12.19 -15.63 -6.37
C ASP A 142 13.64 -15.89 -5.93
N LEU A 143 13.87 -16.96 -5.18
CA LEU A 143 15.22 -17.42 -4.80
C LEU A 143 16.03 -17.92 -6.00
N PHE A 144 15.39 -18.60 -6.95
CA PHE A 144 16.04 -19.12 -8.15
C PHE A 144 16.54 -18.01 -9.08
N LYS A 145 15.80 -16.90 -9.20
CA LYS A 145 16.22 -15.76 -10.04
C LYS A 145 17.42 -14.99 -9.48
N GLU A 146 17.72 -15.16 -8.19
CA GLU A 146 18.85 -14.49 -7.53
C GLU A 146 20.18 -15.20 -7.79
N HIS A 147 20.15 -16.52 -8.08
CA HIS A 147 21.32 -17.36 -8.33
C HIS A 147 21.54 -17.58 -9.83
#